data_AF-A0A933GJA3-F1
#
_entry.id   AF-A0A933GJA3-F1
#
_cell.length_a   1.000
_cell.length_b   1.000
_cell.length_c   1.000
_cell.angle_alpha   90.00
_cell.angle_beta   90.00
_cell.angle_gamma   90.00
#
_symmetry.space_group_name_H-M   'P 1'
#
loop_
_entity.id
_entity.type
_entity.pdbx_description
1 polymer ?
#
loop_
_entity_poly.entity_id
_entity_poly.type
_entity_poly.pdbx_seq_one_letter_code
_entity_poly.pdbx_strand_id
1 'polypeptide(L)'
;GDREANAAVAREGRERGVWVNTADDPAHCDFILPGVIRRGELVVAVATGGSSPALSRAIREELEAYFTGDYVPLTEVVAKVRQELRRHALTPDGETWRRALDGHFRDLIADGRSEEAKAYLLERLGGGR
;
A
#
# COMPACT_ATOMS: atom_id res chain seq x y z
N GLY A 1 -25.58 14.43 -8.57
CA GLY A 1 -25.03 15.23 -9.69
C GLY A 1 -26.01 15.34 -10.85
N ASP A 2 -25.63 16.07 -11.90
CA ASP A 2 -26.35 16.14 -13.18
C ASP A 2 -26.03 14.90 -14.04
N ARG A 3 -27.05 14.11 -14.39
CA ARG A 3 -26.89 12.86 -15.16
C ARG A 3 -26.51 13.11 -16.62
N GLU A 4 -26.98 14.21 -17.21
CA GLU A 4 -26.69 14.51 -18.61
C GLU A 4 -25.22 14.91 -18.77
N ALA A 5 -24.72 15.72 -17.83
CA ALA A 5 -23.31 16.05 -17.73
C ALA A 5 -22.43 14.80 -17.51
N ASN A 6 -22.81 13.90 -16.60
CA ASN A 6 -22.09 12.65 -16.35
C ASN A 6 -21.99 11.77 -17.60
N ALA A 7 -23.10 11.59 -18.33
CA ALA A 7 -23.13 10.79 -19.54
C ALA A 7 -22.28 11.41 -20.67
N ALA A 8 -22.31 12.74 -20.80
CA ALA A 8 -21.48 13.45 -21.78
C ALA A 8 -19.98 13.27 -21.49
N VAL A 9 -19.56 13.43 -20.23
CA VAL A 9 -18.17 13.21 -19.79
C VAL A 9 -17.74 11.76 -19.99
N ALA A 10 -18.58 10.78 -19.63
CA ALA A 10 -18.27 9.37 -19.82
C ALA A 10 -18.10 9.01 -21.30
N ARG A 11 -18.96 9.54 -22.18
CA ARG A 11 -18.84 9.35 -23.63
C ARG A 11 -17.53 9.94 -24.16
N GLU A 12 -17.24 11.19 -23.83
CA GLU A 12 -16.01 11.86 -24.26
C GLU A 12 -14.74 11.13 -23.76
N GLY A 13 -14.77 10.66 -22.51
CA GLY A 13 -13.69 9.85 -21.95
C GLY A 13 -13.44 8.58 -22.76
N ARG A 14 -14.50 7.83 -23.07
CA ARG A 14 -14.42 6.60 -23.89
C ARG A 14 -13.89 6.88 -25.29
N GLU A 15 -14.35 7.95 -25.94
CA GLU A 15 -13.87 8.37 -27.27
C GLU A 15 -12.37 8.69 -27.26
N ARG A 16 -11.83 9.14 -26.12
CA ARG A 16 -10.41 9.51 -25.93
C ARG A 16 -9.57 8.40 -25.30
N GLY A 17 -10.14 7.23 -24.99
CA GLY A 17 -9.46 6.16 -24.28
C GLY A 17 -9.10 6.48 -22.83
N VAL A 18 -9.83 7.40 -22.19
CA VAL A 18 -9.68 7.80 -20.79
C VAL A 18 -10.77 7.13 -19.95
N TRP A 19 -10.39 6.43 -18.89
CA TRP A 19 -11.35 5.82 -17.97
C TRP A 19 -12.05 6.87 -17.10
N VAL A 20 -13.37 6.77 -17.01
CA VAL A 20 -14.22 7.65 -16.22
C VAL A 20 -14.85 6.86 -15.06
N ASN A 21 -14.92 7.48 -13.88
CA ASN A 21 -15.71 6.97 -12.77
C ASN A 21 -16.64 8.10 -12.29
N THR A 22 -17.93 7.80 -12.23
CA THR A 22 -19.00 8.70 -11.82
C THR A 22 -19.54 8.24 -10.46
N ALA A 23 -19.35 9.07 -9.42
CA ALA A 23 -19.67 8.69 -8.03
C ALA A 23 -21.13 8.27 -7.79
N ASP A 24 -22.09 8.92 -8.48
CA ASP A 24 -23.53 8.70 -8.31
C ASP A 24 -24.19 7.97 -9.49
N ASP A 25 -23.42 7.50 -10.48
CA ASP A 25 -23.98 6.91 -11.71
C ASP A 25 -23.16 5.68 -12.15
N PRO A 26 -23.41 4.50 -11.54
CA PRO A 26 -22.65 3.30 -11.83
C PRO A 26 -22.72 2.84 -13.30
N ALA A 27 -23.77 3.20 -14.04
CA ALA A 27 -23.94 2.81 -15.44
C ALA A 27 -22.94 3.52 -16.38
N HIS A 28 -22.37 4.63 -15.93
CA HIS A 28 -21.41 5.45 -16.68
C HIS A 28 -19.98 5.37 -16.11
N CYS A 29 -19.73 4.40 -15.22
CA CYS A 29 -18.39 4.09 -14.72
C CYS A 29 -17.67 3.05 -15.61
N ASP A 30 -16.41 3.29 -15.89
CA ASP A 30 -15.50 2.32 -16.52
C ASP A 30 -14.72 1.49 -15.48
N PHE A 31 -14.66 1.96 -14.22
CA PHE A 31 -13.99 1.28 -13.11
C PHE A 31 -14.63 1.60 -11.76
N ILE A 32 -14.18 0.91 -10.70
CA ILE A 32 -14.72 1.03 -9.33
C ILE A 32 -13.62 1.50 -8.40
N LEU A 33 -13.94 2.48 -7.56
CA LEU A 33 -13.02 2.97 -6.54
C LEU A 33 -12.98 2.00 -5.34
N PRO A 34 -11.80 1.48 -4.96
CA PRO A 34 -11.64 0.63 -3.78
C PRO A 34 -11.72 1.44 -2.48
N GLY A 35 -11.96 0.75 -1.37
CA GLY A 35 -11.62 1.27 -0.05
C GLY A 35 -10.10 1.28 0.11
N VAL A 36 -9.49 2.42 0.43
CA VAL A 36 -8.03 2.57 0.51
C VAL A 36 -7.58 2.90 1.93
N ILE A 37 -6.56 2.21 2.41
CA ILE A 37 -5.81 2.52 3.64
C ILE A 37 -4.43 3.01 3.22
N ARG A 38 -3.96 4.10 3.84
CA ARG A 38 -2.62 4.67 3.62
C ARG A 38 -1.86 4.81 4.93
N ARG A 39 -0.61 4.34 4.95
CA ARG A 39 0.35 4.52 6.04
C ARG A 39 1.72 4.83 5.44
N GLY A 40 2.00 6.13 5.25
CA GLY A 40 3.19 6.56 4.52
C GLY A 40 3.15 6.02 3.09
N GLU A 41 4.21 5.32 2.68
CA GLU A 41 4.32 4.70 1.36
C GLU A 41 3.53 3.38 1.22
N LEU A 42 3.01 2.81 2.33
CA LEU A 42 2.15 1.63 2.26
C LEU A 42 0.73 2.02 1.81
N VAL A 43 0.25 1.34 0.77
CA VAL A 43 -1.12 1.44 0.26
C VAL A 43 -1.76 0.05 0.26
N VAL A 44 -2.93 -0.06 0.89
CA VAL A 44 -3.78 -1.26 0.85
C VAL A 44 -5.10 -0.87 0.23
N ALA A 45 -5.51 -1.57 -0.83
CA ALA A 45 -6.77 -1.35 -1.53
C ALA A 45 -7.68 -2.58 -1.41
N VAL A 46 -8.91 -2.37 -0.96
CA VAL A 46 -9.93 -3.41 -0.78
C VAL A 46 -11.08 -3.15 -1.76
N ALA A 47 -11.39 -4.15 -2.60
CA ALA A 47 -12.48 -4.09 -3.56
C ALA A 47 -13.16 -5.46 -3.70
N THR A 48 -14.47 -5.43 -3.92
CA THR A 48 -15.28 -6.62 -4.23
C THR A 48 -15.66 -6.71 -5.71
N GLY A 49 -14.96 -5.98 -6.59
CA GLY A 49 -15.30 -5.89 -8.01
C GLY A 49 -16.68 -5.27 -8.27
N GLY A 50 -17.22 -4.49 -7.32
CA GLY A 50 -18.53 -3.84 -7.43
C GLY A 50 -19.71 -4.62 -6.88
N SER A 51 -19.51 -5.89 -6.52
CA SER A 51 -20.59 -6.73 -5.98
C SER A 51 -21.12 -6.23 -4.64
N SER A 52 -20.27 -5.66 -3.78
CA SER A 52 -20.69 -5.10 -2.49
C SER A 52 -19.74 -4.00 -2.00
N PRO A 53 -20.11 -2.71 -2.18
CA PRO A 53 -19.39 -1.58 -1.61
C PRO A 53 -19.38 -1.62 -0.07
N ALA A 54 -20.48 -2.05 0.54
CA ALA A 54 -20.61 -2.20 1.98
C ALA A 54 -19.61 -3.20 2.56
N LEU A 55 -19.44 -4.37 1.93
CA LEU A 55 -18.44 -5.35 2.35
C LEU A 55 -17.01 -4.83 2.17
N SER A 56 -16.72 -4.16 1.06
CA SER A 56 -15.41 -3.55 0.83
C SER A 56 -15.07 -2.54 1.93
N ARG A 57 -16.06 -1.73 2.34
CA ARG A 57 -15.91 -0.76 3.43
C ARG A 57 -15.65 -1.45 4.76
N ALA A 58 -16.44 -2.47 5.11
CA ALA A 58 -16.30 -3.19 6.38
C ALA A 58 -14.91 -3.83 6.52
N ILE A 59 -14.43 -4.54 5.49
CA ILE A 59 -13.09 -5.15 5.49
C ILE A 59 -11.99 -4.08 5.56
N ARG A 60 -12.13 -2.97 4.84
CA ARG A 60 -11.19 -1.85 4.93
C ARG A 60 -11.11 -1.32 6.36
N GLU A 61 -12.24 -1.11 7.04
CA GLU A 61 -12.28 -0.61 8.43
C GLU A 61 -11.63 -1.60 9.40
N GLU A 62 -11.83 -2.91 9.23
CA GLU A 62 -11.16 -3.94 10.01
C GLU A 62 -9.63 -3.92 9.82
N LEU A 63 -9.18 -3.87 8.57
CA LEU A 63 -7.75 -3.80 8.25
C LEU A 63 -7.12 -2.48 8.69
N GLU A 64 -7.88 -1.39 8.70
CA GLU A 64 -7.37 -0.08 9.14
C GLU A 64 -6.95 -0.09 10.62
N ALA A 65 -7.62 -0.89 11.45
CA ALA A 65 -7.23 -1.12 12.84
C ALA A 65 -5.95 -1.96 12.95
N TYR A 66 -5.69 -2.85 12.00
CA TYR A 66 -4.47 -3.67 11.95
C TYR A 66 -3.25 -2.91 11.44
N PHE A 67 -3.42 -2.08 10.42
CA PHE A 67 -2.37 -1.21 9.88
C PHE A 67 -2.27 0.06 10.73
N THR A 68 -1.58 -0.04 11.87
CA THR A 68 -1.34 1.07 12.80
C THR A 68 -0.34 2.11 12.27
N GLY A 69 -0.10 3.18 13.02
CA GLY A 69 0.77 4.29 12.60
C GLY A 69 2.25 3.93 12.45
N ASP A 70 2.70 2.87 13.11
CA ASP A 70 4.03 2.26 13.05
C ASP A 70 4.41 1.76 11.64
N TYR A 71 3.44 1.51 10.77
CA TYR A 71 3.72 1.18 9.37
C TYR A 71 4.39 2.33 8.60
N VAL A 72 4.23 3.58 9.04
CA VAL A 72 4.93 4.73 8.46
C VAL A 72 6.45 4.56 8.64
N PRO A 73 7.01 4.57 9.88
CA PRO A 73 8.45 4.37 10.07
C PRO A 73 8.93 3.00 9.58
N LEU A 74 8.10 1.95 9.59
CA LEU A 74 8.44 0.65 9.02
C LEU A 74 8.83 0.79 7.54
N THR A 75 7.98 1.43 6.73
CA THR A 75 8.23 1.60 5.29
C THR A 75 9.47 2.45 5.03
N GLU A 76 9.70 3.49 5.83
CA GLU A 76 10.87 4.37 5.73
C GLU A 76 12.17 3.62 6.05
N VAL A 77 12.20 2.83 7.11
CA VAL A 77 13.39 2.04 7.50
C VAL A 77 13.73 1.03 6.40
N VAL A 78 12.75 0.27 5.91
CA VAL A 78 12.98 -0.71 4.83
C VAL A 78 13.50 -0.02 3.56
N ALA A 79 12.98 1.15 3.20
CA ALA A 79 13.44 1.92 2.06
C ALA A 79 14.91 2.38 2.23
N LYS A 80 15.27 2.91 3.41
CA LYS A 80 16.64 3.32 3.74
C LYS A 80 17.62 2.15 3.66
N VAL A 81 17.28 1.01 4.26
CA VAL A 81 18.09 -0.21 4.22
C VAL A 81 18.29 -0.68 2.78
N ARG A 82 17.23 -0.74 1.97
CA ARG A 82 17.34 -1.12 0.55
C ARG A 82 18.25 -0.18 -0.23
N GLN A 83 18.24 1.12 0.06
CA GLN A 83 19.14 2.08 -0.56
C GLN A 83 20.60 1.83 -0.17
N GLU A 84 20.87 1.52 1.10
CA GLU A 84 22.22 1.22 1.58
C GLU A 84 22.77 -0.09 1.01
N LEU A 85 21.97 -1.17 0.98
CA LEU A 85 22.36 -2.42 0.34
C LEU A 85 22.73 -2.20 -1.13
N ARG A 86 21.96 -1.41 -1.87
CA ARG A 86 22.28 -1.03 -3.26
C ARG A 86 23.59 -0.27 -3.39
N ARG A 87 23.90 0.65 -2.47
CA ARG A 87 25.20 1.38 -2.46
C ARG A 87 26.38 0.43 -2.27
N HIS A 88 26.17 -0.67 -1.54
CA HIS A 88 27.17 -1.70 -1.31
C HIS A 88 27.09 -2.87 -2.31
N ALA A 89 26.30 -2.74 -3.38
CA ALA A 89 26.06 -3.80 -4.37
C ALA A 89 25.58 -5.13 -3.77
N LEU A 90 24.88 -5.09 -2.63
CA LEU A 90 24.25 -6.24 -1.98
C LEU A 90 22.80 -6.39 -2.46
N THR A 91 22.44 -7.61 -2.87
CA THR A 91 21.09 -7.96 -3.32
C THR A 91 20.60 -9.23 -2.65
N PRO A 92 20.20 -9.19 -1.37
CA PRO A 92 19.60 -10.33 -0.69
C PRO A 92 18.34 -10.79 -1.42
N ASP A 93 18.13 -12.10 -1.44
CA ASP A 93 16.95 -12.70 -2.05
C ASP A 93 15.67 -12.49 -1.20
N GLY A 94 14.53 -12.85 -1.77
CA GLY A 94 13.23 -12.69 -1.12
C GLY A 94 13.10 -13.47 0.18
N GLU A 95 13.75 -14.63 0.30
CA GLU A 95 13.69 -15.44 1.53
C GLU A 95 14.48 -14.78 2.67
N THR A 96 15.64 -14.21 2.37
CA THR A 96 16.45 -13.48 3.34
C THR A 96 15.72 -12.23 3.82
N TRP A 97 15.07 -11.49 2.92
CA TRP A 97 14.17 -10.39 3.29
C TRP A 97 13.02 -10.85 4.18
N ARG A 98 12.32 -11.94 3.82
CA ARG A 98 11.20 -12.48 4.60
C ARG A 98 11.64 -12.85 6.03
N ARG A 99 12.83 -13.43 6.19
CA ARG A 99 13.40 -13.78 7.50
C ARG A 99 13.88 -12.57 8.30
N ALA A 100 14.35 -11.51 7.63
CA ALA A 100 14.81 -10.29 8.28
C ALA A 100 13.65 -9.40 8.77
N LEU A 101 12.52 -9.39 8.04
CA LEU A 101 11.29 -8.67 8.39
C LEU A 101 10.44 -9.43 9.43
N ASP A 102 11.09 -10.03 10.42
CA ASP A 102 10.50 -10.87 11.46
C ASP A 102 9.82 -10.06 12.58
N GLY A 103 9.29 -10.76 13.58
CA GLY A 103 8.59 -10.15 14.72
C GLY A 103 9.48 -9.16 15.47
N HIS A 104 10.75 -9.49 15.69
CA HIS A 104 11.66 -8.61 16.41
C HIS A 104 11.89 -7.27 15.69
N PHE A 105 12.06 -7.31 14.36
CA PHE A 105 12.10 -6.08 13.57
C PHE A 105 10.84 -5.23 13.75
N ARG A 106 9.66 -5.85 13.75
CA ARG A 106 8.39 -5.15 13.92
C ARG A 106 8.24 -4.56 15.32
N ASP A 107 8.67 -5.27 16.35
CA ASP A 107 8.65 -4.80 17.74
C ASP A 107 9.53 -3.54 17.89
N LEU A 108 10.73 -3.53 17.29
CA LEU A 108 11.60 -2.34 17.30
C LEU A 108 10.92 -1.13 16.64
N ILE A 109 10.17 -1.32 15.56
CA ILE A 109 9.40 -0.24 14.93
C ILE A 109 8.26 0.22 15.83
N ALA A 110 7.49 -0.70 16.40
CA ALA A 110 6.38 -0.39 17.28
C ALA A 110 6.82 0.38 18.54
N ASP A 111 8.01 0.09 19.06
CA ASP A 111 8.63 0.78 20.19
C ASP A 111 9.27 2.14 19.82
N GLY A 112 9.22 2.55 18.55
CA GLY A 112 9.83 3.80 18.07
C GLY A 112 11.35 3.76 17.91
N ARG A 113 11.96 2.57 17.91
CA ARG A 113 13.41 2.34 17.86
C ARG A 113 13.90 2.17 16.42
N SER A 114 13.60 3.14 15.55
CA SER A 114 13.84 3.05 14.10
C SER A 114 15.31 2.86 13.71
N GLU A 115 16.25 3.49 14.42
CA GLU A 115 17.68 3.33 14.14
C GLU A 115 18.19 1.92 14.49
N GLU A 116 17.68 1.34 15.57
CA GLU A 116 18.01 -0.04 15.95
C GLU A 116 17.38 -1.04 14.98
N ALA A 117 16.14 -0.80 14.55
CA ALA A 117 15.47 -1.60 13.52
C ALA A 117 16.25 -1.58 12.20
N LYS A 118 16.80 -0.42 11.82
CA LYS A 118 17.64 -0.27 10.63
C LYS A 118 18.95 -1.08 10.77
N ALA A 119 19.66 -0.92 11.88
CA ALA A 119 20.90 -1.65 12.15
C ALA A 119 20.68 -3.17 12.12
N TYR A 120 19.60 -3.63 12.76
CA TYR A 120 19.18 -5.02 12.76
C TYR A 120 18.95 -5.58 11.35
N LEU A 121 18.21 -4.86 10.51
CA LEU A 121 17.99 -5.29 9.12
C LEU A 121 19.29 -5.35 8.32
N LEU A 122 20.17 -4.34 8.43
CA LEU A 122 21.46 -4.34 7.74
C LEU A 122 22.33 -5.52 8.14
N GLU A 123 22.35 -5.88 9.43
CA GLU A 123 23.06 -7.06 9.91
C GLU A 123 22.48 -8.35 9.31
N ARG A 124 21.16 -8.54 9.41
CA ARG A 124 20.47 -9.73 8.89
C ARG A 124 20.58 -9.88 7.37
N LEU A 125 20.66 -8.76 6.65
CA LEU A 125 20.71 -8.73 5.18
C LEU A 125 22.14 -8.68 4.63
N GLY A 126 23.10 -8.17 5.40
CA GLY A 126 24.51 -8.06 5.04
C GLY A 126 25.39 -9.21 5.54
N GLY A 127 24.91 -9.99 6.50
CA GLY A 127 25.64 -11.06 7.20
C GLY A 127 25.88 -12.36 6.42
N GLY A 128 25.61 -12.40 5.11
CA GLY A 128 25.99 -13.52 4.25
C GLY A 128 27.42 -13.36 3.71
N ARG A 129 28.44 -13.62 4.54
CA ARG A 129 29.80 -13.96 4.09
C ARG A 129 30.23 -15.27 4.71
#